data_AF-A0A950P1X9-F1
#
_entry.id   AF-A0A950P1X9-F1
#
_cell.length_a   1.000
_cell.length_b   1.000
_cell.length_c   1.000
_cell.angle_alpha   90.00
_cell.angle_beta   90.00
_cell.angle_gamma   90.00
#
_symmetry.space_group_name_H-M   'P 1'
#
loop_
_entity.id
_entity.type
_entity.pdbx_description
1 polymer ?
#
loop_
_entity_poly.entity_id
_entity_poly.type
_entity_poly.pdbx_seq_one_letter_code
_entity_poly.pdbx_strand_id
1 'polypeptide(L)'
;MSTHHMTRLLVHPIDPARLNLVRTTGADGHGNQLRPFAATGQGEPLRCCLRYAEPGEQITLISYAPFERPSVWREVGPVYIHAAP
;
A
#
# COMPACT_ATOMS: atom_id res chain seq x y z
N MET A 1 10.69 -39.51 -12.03
CA MET A 1 10.89 -38.70 -10.82
C MET A 1 10.70 -37.25 -11.21
N SER A 2 9.56 -36.63 -10.85
CA SER A 2 9.23 -35.27 -11.29
C SER A 2 10.00 -34.25 -10.45
N THR A 3 10.86 -33.47 -11.08
CA THR A 3 11.58 -32.36 -10.44
C THR A 3 10.63 -31.20 -10.24
N HIS A 4 10.24 -30.91 -9.00
CA HIS A 4 9.54 -29.69 -8.66
C HIS A 4 10.53 -28.52 -8.69
N HIS A 5 10.29 -27.51 -9.54
CA HIS A 5 10.99 -26.23 -9.47
C HIS A 5 10.33 -25.35 -8.41
N MET A 6 11.10 -24.95 -7.40
CA MET A 6 10.67 -24.03 -6.37
C MET A 6 10.97 -22.59 -6.81
N THR A 7 9.95 -21.88 -7.30
CA THR A 7 10.05 -20.46 -7.64
C THR A 7 9.93 -19.63 -6.37
N ARG A 8 10.89 -18.72 -6.14
CA ARG A 8 10.80 -17.72 -5.07
C ARG A 8 10.03 -16.50 -5.58
N LEU A 9 8.92 -16.18 -4.92
CA LEU A 9 8.18 -14.93 -5.13
C LEU A 9 8.65 -13.89 -4.11
N LEU A 10 8.91 -12.68 -4.56
CA LEU A 10 9.25 -11.53 -3.72
C LEU A 10 8.14 -10.49 -3.79
N VAL A 11 7.68 -10.03 -2.63
CA VAL A 11 6.70 -8.96 -2.51
C VAL A 11 7.35 -7.84 -1.70
N HIS A 12 7.42 -6.64 -2.28
CA HIS A 12 8.04 -5.48 -1.65
C HIS A 12 6.97 -4.52 -1.13
N PRO A 13 7.09 -3.93 0.07
CA PRO A 13 6.23 -2.85 0.53
C PRO A 13 6.34 -1.62 -0.38
N ILE A 14 5.42 -0.66 -0.24
CA ILE A 14 5.62 0.67 -0.84
C ILE A 14 6.87 1.29 -0.22
N ASP A 15 7.68 1.95 -1.04
CA ASP A 15 8.85 2.70 -0.59
C ASP A 15 8.49 3.62 0.60
N PRO A 16 9.19 3.49 1.75
CA PRO A 16 8.93 4.33 2.93
C PRO A 16 9.04 5.83 2.67
N ALA A 17 9.94 6.28 1.78
CA ALA A 17 10.07 7.69 1.42
C ALA A 17 8.83 8.20 0.68
N ARG A 18 8.26 7.38 -0.21
CA ARG A 18 6.99 7.70 -0.90
C ARG A 18 5.83 7.78 0.09
N LEU A 19 5.77 6.87 1.06
CA LEU A 19 4.74 6.92 2.11
C LEU A 19 4.90 8.14 3.01
N ASN A 20 6.12 8.50 3.38
CA ASN A 20 6.39 9.69 4.18
C ASN A 20 5.92 10.94 3.46
N LEU A 21 6.19 11.08 2.16
CA LEU A 21 5.68 12.21 1.38
C LEU A 21 4.16 12.30 1.48
N VAL A 22 3.44 11.21 1.18
CA VAL A 22 1.98 11.15 1.26
C VAL A 22 1.44 11.55 2.63
N ARG A 23 2.05 11.07 3.71
CA ARG A 23 1.66 11.40 5.08
C ARG A 23 1.94 12.87 5.42
N THR A 24 3.08 13.39 5.01
CA THR A 24 3.47 14.79 5.29
C THR A 24 2.66 15.81 4.51
N THR A 25 2.30 15.51 3.25
CA THR A 25 1.48 16.40 2.41
C THR A 25 -0.01 16.28 2.74
N GLY A 26 -0.44 15.18 3.36
CA GLY A 26 -1.85 14.88 3.61
C GLY A 26 -2.61 14.48 2.34
N ALA A 27 -1.92 14.20 1.23
CA ALA A 27 -2.52 13.83 -0.03
C ALA A 27 -1.73 12.73 -0.75
N ASP A 28 -2.43 11.84 -1.45
CA ASP A 28 -1.80 10.82 -2.28
C ASP A 28 -1.18 11.39 -3.58
N GLY A 29 -0.50 10.54 -4.34
CA GLY A 29 0.14 10.94 -5.60
C GLY A 29 -0.80 11.37 -6.72
N HIS A 30 -2.12 11.31 -6.51
CA HIS A 30 -3.16 11.76 -7.44
C HIS A 30 -3.96 12.95 -6.87
N GLY A 31 -3.54 13.51 -5.73
CA GLY A 31 -4.17 14.68 -5.10
C GLY A 31 -5.35 14.36 -4.20
N ASN A 32 -5.69 13.08 -3.99
CA ASN A 32 -6.75 12.72 -3.06
C ASN A 32 -6.28 12.97 -1.62
N GLN A 33 -7.08 13.70 -0.85
CA GLN A 33 -6.79 13.97 0.56
C GLN A 33 -6.88 12.69 1.39
N LEU A 34 -5.93 12.48 2.28
CA LEU A 34 -5.98 11.36 3.21
C LEU A 34 -7.18 11.53 4.15
N ARG A 35 -7.91 10.43 4.33
CA ARG A 35 -8.98 10.32 5.32
C ARG A 35 -8.65 9.15 6.23
N PRO A 36 -7.96 9.38 7.36
CA PRO A 36 -7.68 8.34 8.33
C PRO A 36 -8.97 7.82 8.97
N PHE A 37 -9.02 6.52 9.25
CA PHE A 37 -10.07 5.88 10.01
C PHE A 37 -9.50 4.69 10.79
N ALA A 38 -10.20 4.31 11.85
CA ALA A 38 -9.89 3.10 12.60
C ALA A 38 -10.17 1.86 11.73
N ALA A 39 -9.16 1.00 11.59
CA ALA A 39 -9.31 -0.29 10.95
C ALA A 39 -10.33 -1.16 11.70
N THR A 40 -11.08 -1.96 10.95
CA THR A 40 -11.98 -2.96 11.53
C THR A 40 -11.22 -4.23 11.95
N GLY A 41 -10.05 -4.46 11.35
CA GLY A 41 -9.26 -5.67 11.52
C GLY A 41 -9.90 -6.90 10.86
N GLN A 42 -10.78 -6.70 9.88
CA GLN A 42 -11.48 -7.77 9.15
C GLN A 42 -10.82 -8.09 7.81
N GLY A 43 -9.50 -7.85 7.71
CA GLY A 43 -8.70 -8.29 6.58
C GLY A 43 -8.23 -7.17 5.67
N GLU A 44 -8.08 -5.93 6.16
CA GLU A 44 -7.49 -4.82 5.40
C GLU A 44 -5.99 -5.07 5.14
N PRO A 45 -5.54 -5.37 3.90
CA PRO A 45 -4.14 -5.68 3.63
C PRO A 45 -3.31 -4.40 3.48
N LEU A 46 -2.42 -4.16 4.44
CA LEU A 46 -1.57 -2.97 4.46
C LEU A 46 -0.42 -3.11 3.48
N ARG A 47 -0.36 -2.20 2.51
CA ARG A 47 0.68 -2.20 1.47
C ARG A 47 2.00 -1.59 1.95
N CYS A 48 1.99 -0.86 3.07
CA CYS A 48 3.16 -0.23 3.69
C CYS A 48 4.07 -1.23 4.44
N CYS A 49 3.51 -2.27 5.06
CA CYS A 49 4.26 -3.22 5.88
C CYS A 49 3.95 -4.69 5.55
N LEU A 50 3.07 -4.95 4.58
CA LEU A 50 2.69 -6.30 4.10
C LEU A 50 2.07 -7.21 5.17
N ARG A 51 1.41 -6.62 6.18
CA ARG A 51 0.54 -7.34 7.12
C ARG A 51 -0.90 -6.87 6.98
N TYR A 52 -1.81 -7.58 7.63
CA TYR A 52 -3.16 -7.09 7.84
C TYR A 52 -3.20 -6.04 8.96
N ALA A 53 -4.10 -5.09 8.86
CA ALA A 53 -4.38 -4.14 9.94
C ALA A 53 -5.00 -4.86 11.15
N GLU A 54 -4.70 -4.38 12.34
CA GLU A 54 -5.35 -4.77 13.59
C GLU A 54 -6.53 -3.82 13.88
N PRO A 55 -7.59 -4.28 14.59
CA PRO A 55 -8.71 -3.41 14.94
C PRO A 55 -8.26 -2.13 15.69
N GLY A 56 -8.78 -0.99 15.27
CA GLY A 56 -8.51 0.32 15.90
C GLY A 56 -7.28 1.06 15.36
N GLU A 57 -6.40 0.40 14.60
CA GLU A 57 -5.26 1.07 13.98
C GLU A 57 -5.71 2.18 13.03
N GLN A 58 -5.01 3.31 13.05
CA GLN A 58 -5.32 4.41 12.14
C GLN A 58 -4.75 4.13 10.75
N ILE A 59 -5.63 3.79 9.82
CA ILE A 59 -5.31 3.46 8.44
C ILE A 59 -5.99 4.44 7.49
N THR A 60 -5.55 4.46 6.23
CA THR A 60 -6.20 5.23 5.18
C THR A 60 -6.04 4.53 3.84
N LEU A 61 -6.86 4.91 2.86
CA LEU A 61 -6.80 4.43 1.48
C LEU A 61 -6.11 5.48 0.61
N ILE A 62 -5.22 5.01 -0.26
CA ILE A 62 -4.57 5.85 -1.27
C ILE A 62 -4.74 5.25 -2.67
N SER A 63 -4.80 6.10 -3.70
CA SER A 63 -4.67 5.67 -5.09
C SER A 63 -3.19 5.42 -5.42
N TYR A 64 -2.84 4.17 -5.67
CA TYR A 64 -1.45 3.74 -5.86
C TYR A 64 -1.24 2.99 -7.17
N ALA A 65 -0.10 3.25 -7.80
CA ALA A 65 0.48 2.46 -8.87
C ALA A 65 1.99 2.28 -8.61
N PRO A 66 2.56 1.09 -8.87
CA PRO A 66 3.98 0.80 -8.65
C PRO A 66 4.90 1.37 -9.74
N PHE A 67 4.36 2.09 -10.73
CA PHE A 67 5.13 2.66 -11.82
C PHE A 67 5.62 4.08 -11.48
N GLU A 68 6.93 4.30 -11.60
CA GLU A 68 7.54 5.64 -11.44
C GLU A 68 7.37 6.52 -12.69
N ARG A 69 7.26 5.89 -13.86
CA ARG A 69 7.13 6.57 -15.17
C ARG A 69 5.77 6.25 -15.80
N PRO A 70 5.29 7.08 -16.74
CA PRO A 70 4.10 6.74 -17.53
C PRO A 70 4.27 5.39 -18.25
N SER A 71 3.21 4.58 -18.24
CA SER A 71 3.17 3.27 -18.89
C SER A 71 1.72 2.95 -19.27
N VAL A 72 1.52 2.27 -20.40
CA VAL A 72 0.20 1.78 -20.82
C VAL A 72 -0.34 0.68 -19.91
N TRP A 73 0.55 0.02 -19.16
CA TRP A 73 0.20 -1.00 -18.16
C TRP A 73 -0.01 -0.41 -16.76
N ARG A 74 -0.01 0.92 -16.62
CA ARG A 74 -0.16 1.57 -15.33
C ARG A 74 -1.61 1.50 -14.87
N GLU A 75 -1.89 0.53 -14.01
CA GLU A 75 -3.13 0.50 -13.24
C GLU A 75 -2.97 1.27 -11.93
N VAL A 76 -3.97 2.09 -11.63
CA VAL A 76 -4.07 2.83 -10.36
C VAL A 76 -5.24 2.22 -9.59
N GLY A 77 -4.96 1.70 -8.39
CA GLY A 77 -5.95 1.06 -7.54
C GLY A 77 -5.85 1.52 -6.09
N PRO A 78 -6.91 1.31 -5.29
CA PRO A 78 -6.89 1.63 -3.88
C PRO A 78 -6.02 0.63 -3.10
N VAL A 79 -5.22 1.12 -2.17
CA VAL A 79 -4.47 0.29 -1.21
C VAL A 79 -4.54 0.88 0.18
N TYR A 80 -4.56 0.03 1.22
CA TYR A 80 -4.49 0.48 2.61
C TYR A 80 -3.04 0.76 3.02
N ILE A 81 -2.85 1.82 3.80
CA ILE A 81 -1.60 2.14 4.50
C ILE A 81 -1.91 2.64 5.90
N HIS A 82 -0.94 2.57 6.82
CA HIS A 82 -1.03 3.31 8.07
C HIS A 82 -1.01 4.82 7.82
N ALA A 83 -1.91 5.55 8.47
CA ALA A 83 -2.05 7.00 8.35
C ALA A 83 -0.85 7.75 8.93
N ALA A 84 -0.13 7.14 9.86
CA ALA A 84 1.15 7.58 10.40
C ALA A 84 2.18 6.43 10.31
N PRO A 85 3.49 6.69 10.51
CA PRO A 85 4.50 5.64 10.62
C PRO A 85 4.19 4.60 11.69
#